data_AF-A0A2V0NXG3-F1
#
_entry.id   AF-A0A2V0NXG3-F1
#
_cell.length_a   1.000
_cell.length_b   1.000
_cell.length_c   1.000
_cell.angle_alpha   90.00
_cell.angle_beta   90.00
_cell.angle_gamma   90.00
#
_symmetry.space_group_name_H-M   'P 1'
#
loop_
_entity.id
_entity.type
_entity.pdbx_description
1 polymer ?
#
loop_
_entity_poly.entity_id
_entity_poly.type
_entity_poly.pdbx_seq_one_letter_code
_entity_poly.pdbx_strand_id
1 'polypeptide(L)'
;MAAAAAAAAPDDPRVGEVVALQAIYGDRFECDEPFAAAALQSGGDGQLPPETAAALAASSCSGTIQISADGGAAWTTLHFCLPPGYPARAARCHAAASPQLPRAEADALTAQLQRRADEAAAAAAAVRADHRGGGGGECLYDLAEAVRDALAGLLLTGPAAASDAAAGQNCAAAAEGLGGGGSGGEEDVARRRVLLRLDHIRNRPLYTKTIRRWVKELGLSGRLLFCRGLILIALEGGGGAVSTYLRRARTELVDVDSGGRKCRERMLSVLEDSQASCAAPSPRSCGSAGAGAGSAWCGTAATGDAAQAPCFLDAPGQGPPFFADFRELDLEGFEDAAALLGCSTAQVLEWAGLARGR
;
A
#
# COMPACT_ATOMS: atom_id res chain seq x y z
N MET A 1 -10.95 -28.22 44.63
CA MET A 1 -9.93 -27.58 43.77
C MET A 1 -10.49 -27.52 42.37
N ALA A 2 -11.09 -26.38 42.02
CA ALA A 2 -11.67 -26.17 40.70
C ALA A 2 -10.54 -25.79 39.74
N ALA A 3 -10.29 -26.65 38.74
CA ALA A 3 -9.49 -26.28 37.59
C ALA A 3 -10.30 -25.24 36.80
N ALA A 4 -9.96 -23.97 36.97
CA ALA A 4 -10.45 -22.91 36.10
C ALA A 4 -9.99 -23.26 34.69
N ALA A 5 -10.94 -23.56 33.80
CA ALA A 5 -10.68 -23.69 32.38
C ALA A 5 -9.97 -22.41 31.92
N ALA A 6 -8.69 -22.54 31.53
CA ALA A 6 -7.95 -21.46 30.91
C ALA A 6 -8.66 -21.12 29.60
N ALA A 7 -9.53 -20.12 29.64
CA ALA A 7 -10.13 -19.55 28.45
C ALA A 7 -8.97 -19.20 27.50
N ALA A 8 -9.02 -19.74 26.28
CA ALA A 8 -8.03 -19.47 25.25
C ALA A 8 -7.81 -17.96 25.18
N ALA A 9 -6.58 -17.51 25.44
CA ALA A 9 -6.25 -16.10 25.43
C ALA A 9 -6.63 -15.54 24.05
N PRO A 10 -7.40 -14.44 23.98
CA PRO A 10 -7.80 -13.86 22.71
C PRO A 10 -6.56 -13.44 21.92
N ASP A 11 -6.57 -13.67 20.60
CA ASP A 11 -5.58 -13.15 19.66
C ASP A 11 -5.32 -11.67 19.96
N ASP A 12 -4.08 -11.33 20.34
CA ASP A 12 -3.71 -9.95 20.59
C ASP A 12 -3.71 -9.21 19.23
N PRO A 13 -4.59 -8.21 19.03
CA PRO A 13 -4.71 -7.53 17.73
C PRO A 13 -3.41 -6.84 17.32
N ARG A 14 -2.54 -6.48 18.28
CA ARG A 14 -1.23 -5.88 17.98
C ARG A 14 -0.32 -6.85 17.25
N VAL A 15 -0.36 -8.15 17.59
CA VAL A 15 0.46 -9.16 16.93
C VAL A 15 0.01 -9.35 15.49
N GLY A 16 -1.30 -9.39 15.24
CA GLY A 16 -1.85 -9.46 13.89
C GLY A 16 -1.41 -8.28 13.01
N GLU A 17 -1.46 -7.07 13.55
CA GLU A 17 -1.03 -5.86 12.84
C GLU A 17 0.49 -5.83 12.59
N VAL A 18 1.30 -6.23 13.59
CA VAL A 18 2.77 -6.32 13.45
C VAL A 18 3.15 -7.33 12.36
N VAL A 19 2.52 -8.51 12.32
CA VAL A 19 2.72 -9.51 11.25
C VAL A 19 2.35 -8.90 9.88
N ALA A 20 1.23 -8.18 9.83
CA ALA A 20 0.76 -7.56 8.60
C ALA A 20 1.73 -6.48 8.08
N LEU A 21 2.31 -5.67 8.98
CA LEU A 21 3.29 -4.62 8.64
C LEU A 21 4.64 -5.21 8.26
N GLN A 22 5.11 -6.25 8.97
CA GLN A 22 6.32 -6.99 8.61
C GLN A 22 6.21 -7.54 7.18
N ALA A 23 5.04 -8.02 6.77
CA ALA A 23 4.79 -8.52 5.42
C ALA A 23 4.73 -7.40 4.34
N ILE A 24 4.37 -6.17 4.71
CA ILE A 24 4.33 -5.02 3.76
C ILE A 24 5.70 -4.38 3.62
N TYR A 25 6.32 -4.08 4.75
CA TYR A 25 7.50 -3.23 4.82
C TYR A 25 8.80 -4.04 4.84
N GLY A 26 8.74 -5.33 5.20
CA GLY A 26 9.92 -6.20 5.19
C GLY A 26 11.00 -5.69 6.13
N ASP A 27 12.20 -5.49 5.59
CA ASP A 27 13.37 -4.94 6.28
C ASP A 27 13.21 -3.47 6.72
N ARG A 28 12.21 -2.77 6.18
CA ARG A 28 11.87 -1.39 6.58
C ARG A 28 11.00 -1.30 7.83
N PHE A 29 10.73 -2.41 8.49
CA PHE A 29 9.91 -2.47 9.70
C PHE A 29 10.65 -3.16 10.83
N GLU A 30 10.62 -2.52 12.00
CA GLU A 30 11.19 -3.03 13.25
C GLU A 30 10.16 -2.84 14.38
N CYS A 31 9.92 -3.83 15.24
CA CYS A 31 9.25 -3.66 16.55
C CYS A 31 10.09 -4.32 17.64
N ASP A 32 9.95 -3.80 18.86
CA ASP A 32 10.57 -4.30 20.07
C ASP A 32 10.15 -5.74 20.38
N GLU A 33 11.05 -6.50 21.01
CA GLU A 33 10.69 -7.75 21.68
C GLU A 33 9.80 -7.45 22.90
N PRO A 34 8.78 -8.27 23.21
CA PRO A 34 8.52 -9.64 22.72
C PRO A 34 7.62 -9.75 21.47
N PHE A 35 7.23 -8.63 20.84
CA PHE A 35 6.24 -8.65 19.76
C PHE A 35 6.82 -9.19 18.45
N ALA A 36 8.10 -8.92 18.17
CA ALA A 36 8.79 -9.51 17.02
C ALA A 36 8.85 -11.04 17.12
N ALA A 37 9.24 -11.61 18.27
CA ALA A 37 9.20 -13.05 18.49
C ALA A 37 7.79 -13.63 18.38
N ALA A 38 6.77 -12.95 18.93
CA ALA A 38 5.38 -13.38 18.82
C ALA A 38 4.88 -13.38 17.36
N ALA A 39 5.27 -12.40 16.56
CA ALA A 39 4.92 -12.32 15.14
C ALA A 39 5.51 -13.49 14.35
N LEU A 40 6.75 -13.88 14.62
CA LEU A 40 7.40 -15.05 14.00
C LEU A 40 6.70 -16.37 14.36
N GLN A 41 6.24 -16.51 15.61
CA GLN A 41 5.56 -17.72 16.08
C GLN A 41 4.12 -17.85 15.57
N SER A 42 3.48 -16.73 15.24
CA SER A 42 2.07 -16.69 14.80
C SER A 42 1.83 -17.27 13.40
N GLY A 43 2.90 -17.62 12.66
CA GLY A 43 2.82 -18.23 11.33
C GLY A 43 2.38 -19.70 11.29
N GLY A 44 2.28 -20.39 12.43
CA GLY A 44 1.85 -21.79 12.51
C GLY A 44 0.83 -22.04 13.62
N ASP A 45 -0.39 -22.45 13.27
CA ASP A 45 -1.52 -22.90 14.12
C ASP A 45 -1.88 -22.09 15.40
N GLY A 46 -1.28 -20.92 15.60
CA GLY A 46 -1.93 -19.74 16.14
C GLY A 46 -2.26 -19.73 17.63
N GLN A 47 -1.43 -20.34 18.49
CA GLN A 47 -1.57 -20.13 19.93
C GLN A 47 -0.24 -19.73 20.57
N LEU A 48 -0.17 -18.48 21.02
CA LEU A 48 0.97 -17.96 21.75
C LEU A 48 1.10 -18.71 23.09
N PRO A 49 2.33 -19.02 23.54
CA PRO A 49 2.55 -19.54 24.87
C PRO A 49 1.91 -18.62 25.93
N PRO A 50 1.33 -19.15 27.02
CA PRO A 50 0.61 -18.34 28.00
C PRO A 50 1.49 -17.29 28.66
N GLU A 51 2.79 -17.58 28.83
CA GLU A 51 3.78 -16.63 29.35
C GLU A 51 4.00 -15.47 28.38
N THR A 52 4.11 -15.76 27.07
CA THR A 52 4.22 -14.75 26.02
C THR A 52 2.95 -13.91 25.94
N ALA A 53 1.77 -14.52 26.00
CA ALA A 53 0.50 -13.81 25.99
C ALA A 53 0.36 -12.86 27.19
N ALA A 54 0.76 -13.30 28.39
CA ALA A 54 0.75 -12.46 29.59
C ALA A 54 1.75 -11.30 29.49
N ALA A 55 2.96 -11.55 28.98
CA ALA A 55 3.96 -10.53 28.76
C ALA A 55 3.49 -9.46 27.76
N LEU A 56 2.88 -9.89 26.64
CA LEU A 56 2.32 -8.99 25.63
C LEU A 56 1.19 -8.14 26.22
N ALA A 57 0.25 -8.74 26.96
CA ALA A 57 -0.90 -8.04 27.52
C ALA A 57 -0.53 -6.86 28.43
N ALA A 58 0.60 -6.96 29.15
CA ALA A 58 1.09 -5.90 30.05
C ALA A 58 1.99 -4.87 29.35
N SER A 59 2.59 -5.21 28.21
CA SER A 59 3.62 -4.41 27.55
C SER A 59 3.07 -3.58 26.39
N SER A 60 3.70 -2.46 26.07
CA SER A 60 3.49 -1.77 24.79
C SER A 60 4.40 -2.35 23.69
N CYS A 61 3.94 -2.45 22.44
CA CYS A 61 4.85 -2.64 21.28
C CYS A 61 5.25 -1.26 20.81
N SER A 62 6.54 -0.97 20.75
CA SER A 62 7.03 0.18 20.02
C SER A 62 7.87 -0.29 18.84
N GLY A 63 8.03 0.55 17.85
CA GLY A 63 8.76 0.19 16.66
C GLY A 63 8.95 1.35 15.71
N THR A 64 9.57 1.05 14.58
CA THR A 64 9.82 2.00 13.50
C THR A 64 9.41 1.44 12.15
N ILE A 65 8.96 2.33 11.27
CA ILE A 65 8.64 2.02 9.87
C ILE A 65 9.36 3.05 9.00
N GLN A 66 10.25 2.59 8.12
CA GLN A 66 10.83 3.45 7.09
C GLN A 66 9.85 3.58 5.92
N ILE A 67 9.38 4.80 5.71
CA ILE A 67 8.37 5.12 4.71
C ILE A 67 9.02 5.97 3.64
N SER A 68 8.95 5.51 2.40
CA SER A 68 9.48 6.20 1.23
C SER A 68 8.34 6.64 0.31
N ALA A 69 8.43 7.85 -0.23
CA ALA A 69 7.64 8.32 -1.37
C ALA A 69 8.46 8.21 -2.67
N ASP A 70 7.77 8.08 -3.80
CA ASP A 70 8.32 8.16 -5.16
C ASP A 70 9.60 7.35 -5.41
N GLY A 71 9.53 6.03 -5.20
CA GLY A 71 10.67 5.15 -5.47
C GLY A 71 11.90 5.39 -4.59
N GLY A 72 11.77 6.11 -3.47
CA GLY A 72 12.87 6.38 -2.53
C GLY A 72 13.41 7.81 -2.58
N ALA A 73 12.85 8.71 -3.41
CA ALA A 73 13.33 10.09 -3.53
C ALA A 73 13.16 10.90 -2.22
N ALA A 74 12.07 10.66 -1.49
CA ALA A 74 11.90 11.15 -0.12
C ALA A 74 11.60 9.98 0.82
N TRP A 75 12.12 10.05 2.03
CA TRP A 75 11.83 9.08 3.05
C TRP A 75 11.79 9.72 4.44
N THR A 76 11.09 9.05 5.36
CA THR A 76 11.08 9.37 6.78
C THR A 76 10.90 8.10 7.59
N THR A 77 11.14 8.19 8.89
CA THR A 77 10.90 7.11 9.85
C THR A 77 9.66 7.45 10.68
N LEU A 78 8.65 6.59 10.62
CA LEU A 78 7.50 6.65 11.52
C LEU A 78 7.82 5.83 12.77
N HIS A 79 7.94 6.50 13.91
CA HIS A 79 7.99 5.86 15.22
C HIS A 79 6.58 5.64 15.73
N PHE A 80 6.30 4.45 16.25
CA PHE A 80 4.98 4.12 16.81
C PHE A 80 5.08 3.44 18.17
N CYS A 81 4.01 3.53 18.95
CA CYS A 81 3.82 2.82 20.21
C CYS A 81 2.36 2.40 20.37
N LEU A 82 2.10 1.10 20.43
CA LEU A 82 0.81 0.46 20.61
C LEU A 82 0.60 0.13 22.10
N PRO A 83 -0.25 0.88 22.82
CA PRO A 83 -0.43 0.67 24.26
C PRO A 83 -1.19 -0.62 24.57
N PRO A 84 -1.08 -1.16 25.81
CA PRO A 84 -2.01 -2.15 26.31
C PRO A 84 -3.46 -1.68 26.17
N GLY A 85 -4.30 -2.47 25.50
CA GLY A 85 -5.70 -2.13 25.21
C GLY A 85 -5.97 -1.62 23.78
N TYR A 86 -4.94 -1.53 22.94
CA TYR A 86 -5.09 -1.33 21.49
C TYR A 86 -6.04 -2.39 20.86
N PRO A 87 -6.86 -2.05 19.84
CA PRO A 87 -7.04 -0.73 19.21
C PRO A 87 -7.99 0.22 19.96
N ALA A 88 -8.56 -0.17 21.10
CA ALA A 88 -9.47 0.71 21.86
C ALA A 88 -8.76 1.89 22.56
N ARG A 89 -7.42 1.88 22.57
CA ARG A 89 -6.58 3.00 22.99
C ARG A 89 -5.70 3.41 21.82
N ALA A 90 -5.57 4.73 21.63
CA ALA A 90 -4.85 5.30 20.51
C ALA A 90 -3.38 4.87 20.49
N ALA A 91 -2.90 4.50 19.31
CA ALA A 91 -1.47 4.42 19.06
C ALA A 91 -0.85 5.81 19.25
N ARG A 92 0.39 5.86 19.74
CA ARG A 92 1.21 7.07 19.70
C ARG A 92 2.12 7.00 18.49
N CYS A 93 2.12 8.04 17.68
CA CYS A 93 2.89 8.08 16.45
C CYS A 93 3.69 9.37 16.36
N HIS A 94 4.91 9.28 15.83
CA HIS A 94 5.81 10.42 15.63
C HIS A 94 6.57 10.23 14.32
N ALA A 95 6.42 11.18 13.39
CA ALA A 95 7.19 11.21 12.16
C ALA A 95 8.54 11.88 12.43
N ALA A 96 9.65 11.21 12.13
CA ALA A 96 10.97 11.78 12.30
C ALA A 96 11.24 12.88 11.25
N ALA A 97 11.92 13.96 11.66
CA ALA A 97 12.43 14.92 10.70
C ALA A 97 13.47 14.26 9.78
N SER A 98 13.42 14.57 8.51
CA SER A 98 14.39 14.11 7.51
C SER A 98 14.79 15.29 6.60
N PRO A 99 15.82 15.16 5.75
CA PRO A 99 16.19 16.22 4.81
C PRO A 99 15.03 16.66 3.90
N GLN A 100 14.09 15.74 3.62
CA GLN A 100 12.90 15.97 2.78
C GLN A 100 11.65 16.29 3.61
N LEU A 101 11.68 16.07 4.93
CA LEU A 101 10.60 16.41 5.86
C LEU A 101 11.16 17.33 6.97
N PRO A 102 11.25 18.64 6.71
CA PRO A 102 11.57 19.67 7.69
C PRO A 102 10.87 19.46 9.04
N ARG A 103 11.54 19.85 10.12
CA ARG A 103 11.05 19.65 11.49
C ARG A 103 9.65 20.23 11.71
N ALA A 104 9.36 21.42 11.20
CA ALA A 104 8.04 22.04 11.35
C ALA A 104 6.92 21.21 10.69
N GLU A 105 7.20 20.61 9.53
CA GLU A 105 6.27 19.74 8.81
C GLU A 105 6.16 18.38 9.49
N ALA A 106 7.27 17.83 10.00
CA ALA A 106 7.28 16.61 10.81
C ALA A 106 6.44 16.77 12.09
N ASP A 107 6.52 17.91 12.77
CA ASP A 107 5.73 18.24 13.96
C ASP A 107 4.23 18.37 13.61
N ALA A 108 3.91 19.04 12.51
CA ALA A 108 2.54 19.19 12.01
C ALA A 108 1.92 17.82 11.61
N LEU A 109 2.70 17.01 10.90
CA LEU A 109 2.32 15.65 10.51
C LEU A 109 2.12 14.77 11.74
N THR A 110 3.02 14.83 12.73
CA THR A 110 2.88 14.11 14.00
C THR A 110 1.58 14.48 14.71
N ALA A 111 1.23 15.76 14.77
CA ALA A 111 -0.05 16.20 15.35
C ALA A 111 -1.27 15.66 14.57
N GLN A 112 -1.18 15.58 13.24
CA GLN A 112 -2.22 15.00 12.40
C GLN A 112 -2.36 13.48 12.60
N LEU A 113 -1.24 12.75 12.68
CA LEU A 113 -1.23 11.32 12.94
C LEU A 113 -1.85 11.01 14.30
N GLN A 114 -1.54 11.80 15.34
CA GLN A 114 -2.11 11.59 16.66
C GLN A 114 -3.64 11.79 16.66
N ARG A 115 -4.16 12.83 15.97
CA ARG A 115 -5.62 13.02 15.83
C ARG A 115 -6.29 11.82 15.17
N ARG A 116 -5.71 11.30 14.08
CA ARG A 116 -6.24 10.11 13.39
C ARG A 116 -6.21 8.86 14.27
N ALA A 117 -5.15 8.68 15.06
CA ALA A 117 -5.05 7.57 16.00
C ALA A 117 -6.10 7.67 17.12
N ASP A 118 -6.38 8.88 17.61
CA ASP A 118 -7.41 9.13 18.62
C ASP A 118 -8.82 8.87 18.08
N GLU A 119 -9.11 9.31 16.84
CA GLU A 119 -10.37 9.04 16.14
C GLU A 119 -10.58 7.53 15.92
N ALA A 120 -9.54 6.82 15.47
CA ALA A 120 -9.61 5.37 15.27
C ALA A 120 -9.85 4.61 16.60
N ALA A 121 -9.21 5.05 17.68
CA ALA A 121 -9.41 4.46 19.00
C ALA A 121 -10.82 4.73 19.54
N ALA A 122 -11.35 5.93 19.33
CA ALA A 122 -12.73 6.27 19.70
C ALA A 122 -13.73 5.39 18.94
N ALA A 123 -13.52 5.20 17.64
CA ALA A 123 -14.34 4.29 16.83
C ALA A 123 -14.24 2.83 17.33
N ALA A 124 -13.04 2.37 17.66
CA ALA A 124 -12.83 1.01 18.18
C ALA A 124 -13.45 0.79 19.56
N ALA A 125 -13.39 1.79 20.44
CA ALA A 125 -14.06 1.73 21.72
C ALA A 125 -15.60 1.67 21.57
N ALA A 126 -16.17 2.45 20.64
CA ALA A 126 -17.60 2.45 20.37
C ALA A 126 -18.12 1.08 19.88
N VAL A 127 -17.38 0.43 18.98
CA VAL A 127 -17.74 -0.91 18.45
C VAL A 127 -17.75 -1.99 19.53
N ARG A 128 -16.81 -1.95 20.50
CA ARG A 128 -16.79 -2.93 21.59
C ARG A 128 -18.03 -2.85 22.49
N ALA A 129 -18.64 -1.67 22.62
CA ALA A 129 -19.83 -1.50 23.44
C ALA A 129 -21.05 -2.23 22.84
N ASP A 130 -21.15 -2.32 21.50
CA ASP A 130 -22.36 -2.79 20.83
C ASP A 130 -22.51 -4.33 20.74
N HIS A 131 -21.51 -5.11 21.21
CA HIS A 131 -21.49 -6.60 21.21
C HIS A 131 -21.73 -7.30 19.85
N ARG A 132 -22.13 -6.57 18.80
CA ARG A 132 -22.24 -7.02 17.42
C ARG A 132 -20.87 -6.84 16.78
N GLY A 133 -20.00 -7.81 17.04
CA GLY A 133 -18.58 -7.80 16.66
C GLY A 133 -18.35 -7.34 15.22
N GLY A 134 -17.69 -6.18 15.08
CA GLY A 134 -17.16 -5.70 13.81
C GLY A 134 -16.83 -4.21 13.84
N GLY A 135 -15.54 -3.86 13.77
CA GLY A 135 -15.16 -2.55 13.23
C GLY A 135 -14.30 -1.60 14.08
N GLY A 136 -13.73 -2.03 15.22
CA GLY A 136 -12.61 -1.29 15.80
C GLY A 136 -11.31 -1.71 15.14
N GLY A 137 -10.87 -0.96 14.13
CA GLY A 137 -9.77 -1.37 13.26
C GLY A 137 -8.38 -1.05 13.81
N GLU A 138 -7.46 -1.96 13.53
CA GLU A 138 -6.02 -1.69 13.42
C GLU A 138 -5.80 -0.45 12.51
N CYS A 139 -5.01 0.54 12.94
CA CYS A 139 -4.87 1.83 12.26
C CYS A 139 -3.42 2.17 11.84
N LEU A 140 -2.42 1.40 12.25
CA LEU A 140 -1.01 1.72 12.02
C LEU A 140 -0.66 1.74 10.53
N TYR A 141 -1.28 0.88 9.73
CA TYR A 141 -1.14 0.91 8.27
C TYR A 141 -1.70 2.21 7.65
N ASP A 142 -2.90 2.64 8.07
CA ASP A 142 -3.49 3.89 7.57
C ASP A 142 -2.66 5.12 7.99
N LEU A 143 -2.05 5.07 9.18
CA LEU A 143 -1.11 6.10 9.63
C LEU A 143 0.17 6.11 8.77
N ALA A 144 0.70 4.94 8.41
CA ALA A 144 1.87 4.85 7.53
C ALA A 144 1.57 5.30 6.08
N GLU A 145 0.38 5.02 5.54
CA GLU A 145 -0.07 5.61 4.27
C GLU A 145 -0.21 7.13 4.37
N ALA A 146 -0.75 7.66 5.47
CA ALA A 146 -0.86 9.11 5.67
C ALA A 146 0.50 9.82 5.65
N VAL A 147 1.53 9.21 6.22
CA VAL A 147 2.91 9.73 6.16
C VAL A 147 3.43 9.72 4.72
N ARG A 148 3.17 8.66 3.96
CA ARG A 148 3.58 8.56 2.57
C ARG A 148 2.91 9.61 1.69
N ASP A 149 1.61 9.81 1.87
CA ASP A 149 0.84 10.83 1.16
C ASP A 149 1.37 12.24 1.46
N ALA A 150 1.71 12.51 2.73
CA ALA A 150 2.32 13.79 3.12
C ALA A 150 3.69 14.00 2.48
N LEU A 151 4.55 12.97 2.45
CA LEU A 151 5.85 13.02 1.78
C LEU A 151 5.70 13.27 0.27
N ALA A 152 4.76 12.59 -0.39
CA ALA A 152 4.49 12.78 -1.81
C ALA A 152 3.99 14.22 -2.09
N GLY A 153 3.13 14.76 -1.23
CA GLY A 153 2.66 16.15 -1.31
C GLY A 153 3.81 17.17 -1.25
N LEU A 154 4.78 16.97 -0.36
CA LEU A 154 5.94 17.85 -0.24
C LEU A 154 6.83 17.84 -1.47
N LEU A 155 7.00 16.67 -2.10
CA LEU A 155 7.75 16.52 -3.34
C LEU A 155 7.10 17.29 -4.50
N LEU A 156 5.77 17.33 -4.55
CA LEU A 156 5.03 18.08 -5.58
C LEU A 156 5.09 19.60 -5.37
N THR A 157 5.13 20.08 -4.12
CA THR A 157 5.15 21.52 -3.84
C THR A 157 6.52 22.17 -3.99
N GLY A 158 7.60 21.37 -3.98
CA GLY A 158 8.98 21.83 -4.08
C GLY A 158 9.40 22.76 -2.94
N PRO A 159 10.72 22.94 -2.71
CA PRO A 159 11.22 23.81 -1.64
C PRO A 159 11.00 25.31 -1.88
N ALA A 160 10.45 25.70 -3.04
CA ALA A 160 10.32 27.11 -3.45
C ALA A 160 9.04 27.81 -2.95
N ALA A 161 8.05 27.08 -2.43
CA ALA A 161 6.78 27.66 -1.96
C ALA A 161 6.73 27.91 -0.43
N ALA A 162 7.73 27.48 0.33
CA ALA A 162 7.68 27.45 1.79
C ALA A 162 8.02 28.79 2.49
N SER A 163 8.38 29.86 1.78
CA SER A 163 8.71 31.15 2.41
C SER A 163 7.54 32.13 2.58
N ASP A 164 6.41 31.94 1.89
CA ASP A 164 5.36 32.98 1.83
C ASP A 164 4.02 32.59 2.51
N ALA A 165 3.88 31.35 3.01
CA ALA A 165 2.60 30.86 3.55
C ALA A 165 2.42 31.02 5.07
N ALA A 166 3.29 31.74 5.77
CA ALA A 166 3.22 31.93 7.23
C ALA A 166 2.26 33.05 7.70
N ALA A 167 1.44 33.63 6.82
CA ALA A 167 0.49 34.68 7.17
C ALA A 167 -0.92 34.38 6.68
N GLY A 168 -1.64 33.58 7.45
CA GLY A 168 -3.09 33.73 7.60
C GLY A 168 -3.91 32.52 7.19
N GLN A 169 -4.28 31.68 8.15
CA GLN A 169 -5.65 31.14 8.16
C GLN A 169 -6.02 30.64 9.56
N ASN A 170 -6.92 31.39 10.20
CA ASN A 170 -7.92 30.88 11.12
C ASN A 170 -9.22 31.66 10.85
N CYS A 171 -10.35 31.01 11.17
CA CYS A 171 -11.75 31.48 11.15
C CYS A 171 -12.57 31.09 9.91
N ALA A 172 -13.34 29.99 10.01
CA ALA A 172 -14.77 30.02 10.37
C ALA A 172 -15.61 28.95 9.62
N ALA A 173 -16.45 28.30 10.41
CA ALA A 173 -17.43 27.31 10.01
C ALA A 173 -18.72 27.95 9.43
N ALA A 174 -19.51 27.07 8.80
CA ALA A 174 -20.93 27.15 8.44
C ALA A 174 -21.31 27.85 7.12
N ALA A 175 -21.70 27.02 6.14
CA ALA A 175 -22.92 27.21 5.37
C ALA A 175 -23.35 25.88 4.70
N GLU A 176 -24.57 25.46 5.01
CA GLU A 176 -25.35 24.50 4.23
C GLU A 176 -25.72 25.07 2.86
N GLY A 177 -25.96 24.18 1.88
CA GLY A 177 -26.93 24.45 0.81
C GLY A 177 -26.44 24.41 -0.63
N LEU A 178 -26.83 23.31 -1.31
CA LEU A 178 -27.27 23.24 -2.72
C LEU A 178 -26.29 23.55 -3.86
N GLY A 179 -26.02 22.50 -4.64
CA GLY A 179 -26.24 22.52 -6.10
C GLY A 179 -25.19 23.21 -6.97
N GLY A 180 -24.39 22.40 -7.69
CA GLY A 180 -23.60 22.87 -8.80
C GLY A 180 -22.84 21.75 -9.49
N GLY A 181 -23.36 21.26 -10.61
CA GLY A 181 -22.63 20.38 -11.51
C GLY A 181 -21.42 21.13 -12.08
N GLY A 182 -20.22 20.67 -11.72
CA GLY A 182 -18.96 21.12 -12.30
C GLY A 182 -18.38 20.00 -13.15
N SER A 183 -18.37 20.22 -14.46
CA SER A 183 -17.65 19.44 -15.46
C SER A 183 -16.18 19.23 -15.07
N GLY A 184 -15.73 17.98 -15.18
CA GLY A 184 -14.41 17.53 -14.78
C GLY A 184 -13.27 18.34 -15.38
N GLY A 185 -12.52 19.01 -14.51
CA GLY A 185 -11.08 19.04 -14.67
C GLY A 185 -10.56 17.69 -14.20
N GLU A 186 -10.05 16.87 -15.11
CA GLU A 186 -9.10 15.82 -14.76
C GLU A 186 -7.88 16.53 -14.16
N GLU A 187 -7.89 16.73 -12.84
CA GLU A 187 -6.64 16.78 -12.11
C GLU A 187 -5.91 15.49 -12.46
N ASP A 188 -4.69 15.63 -12.98
CA ASP A 188 -3.80 14.56 -13.37
C ASP A 188 -3.35 13.84 -12.07
N VAL A 189 -4.28 13.13 -11.43
CA VAL A 189 -4.03 12.37 -10.21
C VAL A 189 -3.07 11.27 -10.60
N ALA A 190 -1.84 11.34 -10.08
CA ALA A 190 -0.79 10.35 -10.32
C ALA A 190 -1.37 8.94 -10.25
N ARG A 191 -1.34 8.23 -11.38
CA ARG A 191 -1.87 6.87 -11.47
C ARG A 191 -0.93 5.94 -10.73
N ARG A 192 -1.47 5.16 -9.81
CA ARG A 192 -0.74 4.14 -9.07
C ARG A 192 -1.07 2.77 -9.67
N ARG A 193 -0.04 1.98 -9.88
CA ARG A 193 -0.14 0.60 -10.33
C ARG A 193 0.45 -0.32 -9.27
N VAL A 194 -0.26 -1.39 -8.97
CA VAL A 194 0.16 -2.37 -7.97
C VAL A 194 -0.01 -3.76 -8.52
N LEU A 195 1.01 -4.60 -8.31
CA LEU A 195 0.97 -6.02 -8.56
C LEU A 195 0.96 -6.77 -7.23
N LEU A 196 -0.08 -7.56 -7.03
CA LEU A 196 -0.31 -8.32 -5.81
C LEU A 196 -0.19 -9.80 -6.10
N ARG A 197 0.42 -10.54 -5.18
CA ARG A 197 0.39 -12.00 -5.14
C ARG A 197 -0.52 -12.46 -4.02
N LEU A 198 -1.35 -13.44 -4.34
CA LEU A 198 -2.14 -14.22 -3.40
C LEU A 198 -1.54 -15.61 -3.28
N ASP A 199 -1.55 -16.16 -2.07
CA ASP A 199 -1.05 -17.52 -1.85
C ASP A 199 -2.07 -18.57 -2.31
N HIS A 200 -3.33 -18.41 -1.90
CA HIS A 200 -4.40 -19.34 -2.23
C HIS A 200 -5.77 -18.65 -2.17
N ILE A 201 -6.72 -19.10 -2.99
CA ILE A 201 -8.13 -18.71 -2.90
C ILE A 201 -8.96 -19.98 -2.72
N ARG A 202 -9.74 -20.09 -1.63
CA ARG A 202 -10.62 -21.25 -1.42
C ARG A 202 -11.90 -21.19 -2.25
N ASN A 203 -12.49 -20.01 -2.41
CA ASN A 203 -13.71 -19.84 -3.21
C ASN A 203 -13.53 -18.82 -4.33
N ARG A 204 -12.98 -19.29 -5.46
CA ARG A 204 -12.70 -18.47 -6.64
C ARG A 204 -13.90 -17.64 -7.13
N PRO A 205 -15.11 -18.20 -7.33
CA PRO A 205 -16.27 -17.41 -7.78
C PRO A 205 -16.66 -16.27 -6.82
N LEU A 206 -16.66 -16.55 -5.51
CA LEU A 206 -17.01 -15.55 -4.50
C LEU A 206 -15.94 -14.46 -4.41
N TYR A 207 -14.68 -14.87 -4.45
CA TYR A 207 -13.53 -13.96 -4.42
C TYR A 207 -13.56 -13.03 -5.63
N THR A 208 -13.61 -13.57 -6.85
CA THR A 208 -13.65 -12.77 -8.09
C THR A 208 -14.83 -11.81 -8.11
N LYS A 209 -16.01 -12.24 -7.63
CA LYS A 209 -17.19 -11.36 -7.55
C LYS A 209 -16.96 -10.17 -6.62
N THR A 210 -16.32 -10.41 -5.47
CA THR A 210 -16.01 -9.36 -4.49
C THR A 210 -14.97 -8.39 -5.03
N ILE A 211 -13.88 -8.90 -5.62
CA ILE A 211 -12.85 -8.04 -6.22
C ILE A 211 -13.44 -7.21 -7.36
N ARG A 212 -14.22 -7.82 -8.28
CA ARG A 212 -14.85 -7.09 -9.38
C ARG A 212 -15.77 -5.97 -8.87
N ARG A 213 -16.48 -6.21 -7.76
CA ARG A 213 -17.31 -5.19 -7.10
C ARG A 213 -16.46 -4.05 -6.57
N TRP A 214 -15.41 -4.34 -5.80
CA TRP A 214 -14.53 -3.30 -5.25
C TRP A 214 -13.82 -2.49 -6.33
N VAL A 215 -13.32 -3.15 -7.36
CA VAL A 215 -12.65 -2.51 -8.50
C VAL A 215 -13.61 -1.54 -9.20
N LYS A 216 -14.87 -1.95 -9.42
CA LYS A 216 -15.90 -1.06 -9.97
C LYS A 216 -16.29 0.10 -9.05
N GLU A 217 -16.45 -0.16 -7.75
CA GLU A 217 -16.80 0.87 -6.75
C GLU A 217 -15.71 1.93 -6.60
N LEU A 218 -14.44 1.53 -6.74
CA LEU A 218 -13.29 2.41 -6.58
C LEU A 218 -12.82 3.05 -7.90
N GLY A 219 -13.48 2.73 -9.02
CA GLY A 219 -13.06 3.21 -10.35
C GLY A 219 -11.66 2.72 -10.75
N LEU A 220 -11.27 1.56 -10.23
CA LEU A 220 -10.00 0.91 -10.58
C LEU A 220 -10.16 0.08 -11.85
N SER A 221 -9.03 -0.21 -12.46
CA SER A 221 -8.90 -1.13 -13.57
C SER A 221 -7.92 -2.25 -13.21
N GLY A 222 -8.04 -3.42 -13.85
CA GLY A 222 -7.15 -4.52 -13.47
C GLY A 222 -7.31 -5.85 -14.17
N ARG A 223 -6.52 -6.80 -13.71
CA ARG A 223 -6.58 -8.22 -14.10
C ARG A 223 -6.39 -9.10 -12.88
N LEU A 224 -7.17 -10.17 -12.80
CA LEU A 224 -6.94 -11.29 -11.88
C LEU A 224 -6.44 -12.47 -12.72
N LEU A 225 -5.20 -12.87 -12.48
CA LEU A 225 -4.48 -13.87 -13.27
C LEU A 225 -4.35 -15.17 -12.45
N PHE A 226 -4.69 -16.29 -13.08
CA PHE A 226 -4.46 -17.63 -12.55
C PHE A 226 -3.47 -18.34 -13.47
N CYS A 227 -2.30 -18.74 -12.96
CA CYS A 227 -1.26 -19.39 -13.74
C CYS A 227 -0.60 -20.52 -12.93
N ARG A 228 -0.98 -21.77 -13.20
CA ARG A 228 -0.37 -22.99 -12.59
C ARG A 228 -0.21 -22.92 -11.05
N GLY A 229 -1.21 -22.35 -10.36
CA GLY A 229 -1.22 -22.18 -8.90
C GLY A 229 -0.73 -20.82 -8.42
N LEU A 230 -0.05 -20.03 -9.27
CA LEU A 230 0.23 -18.63 -9.00
C LEU A 230 -1.04 -17.80 -9.23
N ILE A 231 -1.39 -16.97 -8.25
CA ILE A 231 -2.54 -16.06 -8.31
C ILE A 231 -2.03 -14.64 -8.18
N LEU A 232 -2.26 -13.82 -9.22
CA LEU A 232 -1.83 -12.42 -9.26
C LEU A 232 -3.01 -11.48 -9.46
N ILE A 233 -2.96 -10.30 -8.85
CA ILE A 233 -3.87 -9.20 -9.13
C ILE A 233 -3.04 -8.01 -9.58
N ALA A 234 -3.24 -7.58 -10.82
CA ALA A 234 -2.70 -6.33 -11.34
C ALA A 234 -3.79 -5.26 -11.27
N LEU A 235 -3.54 -4.15 -10.59
CA LEU A 235 -4.47 -3.03 -10.47
C LEU A 235 -3.82 -1.73 -10.91
N GLU A 236 -4.61 -0.87 -11.53
CA GLU A 236 -4.24 0.49 -11.88
C GLU A 236 -5.39 1.45 -11.57
N GLY A 237 -5.08 2.64 -11.06
CA GLY A 237 -6.03 3.73 -10.89
C GLY A 237 -5.46 4.85 -10.03
N GLY A 238 -6.32 5.69 -9.45
CA GLY A 238 -5.87 6.76 -8.56
C GLY A 238 -5.22 6.21 -7.28
N GLY A 239 -4.16 6.85 -6.79
CA GLY A 239 -3.41 6.42 -5.61
C GLY A 239 -4.28 6.11 -4.38
N GLY A 240 -5.23 7.01 -4.06
CA GLY A 240 -6.15 6.81 -2.93
C GLY A 240 -7.15 5.66 -3.13
N ALA A 241 -7.55 5.39 -4.38
CA ALA A 241 -8.42 4.25 -4.71
C ALA A 241 -7.67 2.93 -4.52
N VAL A 242 -6.40 2.87 -4.94
CA VAL A 242 -5.52 1.71 -4.75
C VAL A 242 -5.25 1.46 -3.26
N SER A 243 -4.88 2.49 -2.48
CA SER A 243 -4.70 2.34 -1.02
C SER A 243 -5.97 1.85 -0.34
N THR A 244 -7.13 2.35 -0.76
CA THR A 244 -8.43 1.89 -0.26
C THR A 244 -8.68 0.42 -0.59
N TYR A 245 -8.34 -0.03 -1.80
CA TYR A 245 -8.43 -1.45 -2.17
C TYR A 245 -7.55 -2.32 -1.28
N LEU A 246 -6.28 -1.94 -1.05
CA LEU A 246 -5.35 -2.71 -0.22
C LEU A 246 -5.86 -2.84 1.21
N ARG A 247 -6.40 -1.75 1.78
CA ARG A 247 -7.06 -1.78 3.09
C ARG A 247 -8.25 -2.75 3.10
N ARG A 248 -9.15 -2.68 2.10
CA ARG A 248 -10.32 -3.57 2.03
C ARG A 248 -9.90 -5.03 1.93
N ALA A 249 -8.93 -5.35 1.09
CA ALA A 249 -8.43 -6.71 0.92
C ALA A 249 -7.96 -7.32 2.26
N ARG A 250 -7.33 -6.52 3.13
CA ARG A 250 -6.85 -6.98 4.45
C ARG A 250 -7.90 -6.98 5.56
N THR A 251 -8.85 -6.05 5.53
CA THR A 251 -9.78 -5.82 6.63
C THR A 251 -11.13 -6.53 6.44
N GLU A 252 -11.58 -6.69 5.19
CA GLU A 252 -12.86 -7.30 4.84
C GLU A 252 -12.75 -8.82 4.63
N LEU A 253 -13.87 -9.51 4.83
CA LEU A 253 -13.97 -10.95 4.65
C LEU A 253 -14.23 -11.28 3.17
N VAL A 254 -13.16 -11.64 2.45
CA VAL A 254 -13.18 -11.83 0.99
C VAL A 254 -13.04 -13.29 0.56
N ASP A 255 -12.47 -14.17 1.39
CA ASP A 255 -12.34 -15.60 1.12
C ASP A 255 -13.11 -16.46 2.15
N VAL A 256 -12.96 -17.78 2.09
CA VAL A 256 -13.51 -18.74 3.05
C VAL A 256 -12.42 -19.59 3.71
N ASP A 257 -12.62 -19.93 4.98
CA ASP A 257 -11.77 -20.84 5.74
C ASP A 257 -11.97 -22.30 5.30
N SER A 258 -11.19 -23.24 5.85
CA SER A 258 -11.33 -24.67 5.53
C SER A 258 -12.65 -25.25 6.02
N GLY A 259 -13.33 -24.56 6.95
CA GLY A 259 -14.68 -24.86 7.42
C GLY A 259 -15.78 -24.15 6.63
N GLY A 260 -15.46 -23.43 5.55
CA GLY A 260 -16.42 -22.71 4.72
C GLY A 260 -16.95 -21.39 5.30
N ARG A 261 -16.39 -20.90 6.42
CA ARG A 261 -16.75 -19.61 7.02
C ARG A 261 -15.99 -18.50 6.32
N LYS A 262 -16.59 -17.32 6.16
CA LYS A 262 -15.91 -16.18 5.53
C LYS A 262 -14.69 -15.76 6.36
N CYS A 263 -13.53 -15.58 5.72
CA CYS A 263 -12.28 -15.18 6.34
C CYS A 263 -11.65 -13.98 5.59
N ARG A 264 -10.72 -13.30 6.28
CA ARG A 264 -9.92 -12.21 5.70
C ARG A 264 -8.81 -12.79 4.83
N GLU A 265 -8.38 -12.05 3.83
CA GLU A 265 -7.14 -12.35 3.12
C GLU A 265 -5.95 -11.99 4.02
N ARG A 266 -5.18 -12.99 4.45
CA ARG A 266 -4.02 -12.80 5.34
C ARG A 266 -2.69 -12.86 4.58
N MET A 267 -2.66 -13.45 3.39
CA MET A 267 -1.45 -13.76 2.64
C MET A 267 -1.40 -12.99 1.31
N LEU A 268 -1.68 -11.69 1.39
CA LEU A 268 -1.52 -10.76 0.28
C LEU A 268 -0.12 -10.13 0.33
N SER A 269 0.72 -10.46 -0.64
CA SER A 269 2.04 -9.85 -0.83
C SER A 269 2.00 -8.82 -1.95
N VAL A 270 2.56 -7.63 -1.69
CA VAL A 270 2.75 -6.61 -2.74
C VAL A 270 4.07 -6.90 -3.43
N LEU A 271 4.03 -7.26 -4.71
CA LEU A 271 5.21 -7.55 -5.52
C LEU A 271 5.80 -6.29 -6.15
N GLU A 272 4.92 -5.40 -6.63
CA GLU A 272 5.31 -4.13 -7.23
C GLU A 272 4.29 -3.05 -6.83
N ASP A 273 4.78 -1.86 -6.56
CA ASP A 273 3.99 -0.66 -6.28
C ASP A 273 4.68 0.52 -6.95
N SER A 274 4.17 0.91 -8.13
CA SER A 274 4.73 1.96 -8.96
C SER A 274 3.73 3.11 -9.11
N GLN A 275 4.21 4.33 -8.95
CA GLN A 275 3.44 5.53 -9.27
C GLN A 275 3.91 6.03 -10.64
N ALA A 276 2.98 6.13 -11.58
CA ALA A 276 3.24 6.78 -12.85
C ALA A 276 3.28 8.29 -12.59
N SER A 277 4.49 8.86 -12.55
CA SER A 277 4.65 10.30 -12.61
C SER A 277 4.35 10.75 -14.04
N CYS A 278 3.34 11.61 -14.19
CA CYS A 278 3.04 12.30 -15.43
C CYS A 278 4.13 13.36 -15.69
N ALA A 279 5.34 12.92 -16.07
CA ALA A 279 6.29 13.82 -16.69
C ALA A 279 5.80 14.11 -18.11
N ALA A 280 5.00 15.17 -18.27
CA ALA A 280 4.66 15.68 -19.59
C ALA A 280 5.98 15.88 -20.38
N PRO A 281 6.10 15.38 -21.63
CA PRO A 281 7.24 15.71 -22.45
C PRO A 281 7.24 17.22 -22.66
N SER A 282 8.17 17.92 -22.02
CA SER A 282 8.36 19.35 -22.20
C SER A 282 8.39 19.64 -23.70
N PRO A 283 7.57 20.57 -24.22
CA PRO A 283 7.58 20.90 -25.63
C PRO A 283 8.98 21.38 -25.95
N ARG A 284 9.72 20.56 -26.71
CA ARG A 284 11.04 20.89 -27.22
C ARG A 284 10.94 22.28 -27.81
N SER A 285 11.64 23.23 -27.21
CA SER A 285 11.81 24.55 -27.78
C SER A 285 12.40 24.34 -29.17
N CYS A 286 11.58 24.58 -30.18
CA CYS A 286 12.00 24.67 -31.56
C CYS A 286 12.89 25.90 -31.67
N GLY A 287 14.18 25.69 -31.34
CA GLY A 287 15.24 26.65 -31.54
C GLY A 287 15.38 26.94 -33.02
N SER A 288 15.10 28.19 -33.36
CA SER A 288 15.44 28.82 -34.64
C SER A 288 16.96 28.84 -34.84
N ALA A 289 17.44 28.13 -35.85
CA ALA A 289 18.69 28.41 -36.57
C ALA A 289 18.58 27.67 -37.91
N GLY A 290 18.73 28.28 -39.08
CA GLY A 290 19.85 29.13 -39.46
C GLY A 290 20.58 28.36 -40.57
N ALA A 291 20.53 28.90 -41.79
CA ALA A 291 21.15 28.32 -42.97
C ALA A 291 22.68 28.17 -42.78
N GLY A 292 23.25 27.07 -43.28
CA GLY A 292 24.70 26.88 -43.35
C GLY A 292 25.08 25.54 -43.95
N ALA A 293 25.58 25.57 -45.19
CA ALA A 293 26.12 24.45 -45.93
C ALA A 293 27.50 23.99 -45.39
N GLY A 294 27.86 22.72 -45.59
CA GLY A 294 29.26 22.29 -45.58
C GLY A 294 29.58 20.92 -44.96
N SER A 295 29.68 19.91 -45.83
CA SER A 295 30.66 18.82 -45.90
C SER A 295 31.37 18.23 -44.66
N ALA A 296 31.23 16.89 -44.54
CA ALA A 296 32.27 15.85 -44.41
C ALA A 296 33.06 15.59 -43.10
N TRP A 297 33.05 14.29 -42.76
CA TRP A 297 34.13 13.40 -42.25
C TRP A 297 34.19 12.98 -40.76
N CYS A 298 34.33 11.64 -40.59
CA CYS A 298 34.80 10.81 -39.44
C CYS A 298 34.19 11.05 -38.04
N GLY A 299 33.68 10.08 -37.28
CA GLY A 299 33.92 8.63 -37.20
C GLY A 299 34.60 8.31 -35.88
N THR A 300 33.87 7.82 -34.86
CA THR A 300 34.36 6.89 -33.80
C THR A 300 33.26 6.51 -32.80
N ALA A 301 33.45 5.31 -32.26
CA ALA A 301 32.72 4.56 -31.24
C ALA A 301 32.10 5.31 -30.04
N ALA A 302 30.95 4.79 -29.59
CA ALA A 302 30.47 4.80 -28.21
C ALA A 302 29.57 3.54 -28.05
N THR A 303 30.08 2.48 -27.41
CA THR A 303 29.76 2.05 -26.04
C THR A 303 28.26 1.95 -25.75
N GLY A 304 27.87 0.71 -25.44
CA GLY A 304 26.50 0.26 -25.19
C GLY A 304 25.67 1.21 -24.34
N ASP A 305 24.63 1.75 -24.98
CA ASP A 305 23.41 2.14 -24.31
C ASP A 305 22.78 0.87 -23.72
N ALA A 306 22.81 0.78 -22.39
CA ALA A 306 21.92 -0.11 -21.66
C ALA A 306 20.51 0.36 -21.98
N ALA A 307 19.89 -0.32 -22.95
CA ALA A 307 18.53 -0.08 -23.37
C ALA A 307 17.64 0.05 -22.13
N GLN A 308 17.08 1.25 -21.93
CA GLN A 308 15.85 1.43 -21.18
C GLN A 308 14.86 0.41 -21.74
N ALA A 309 14.59 -0.63 -20.97
CA ALA A 309 13.55 -1.60 -21.31
C ALA A 309 12.26 -0.80 -21.50
N PRO A 310 11.54 -0.99 -22.62
CA PRO A 310 10.35 -0.21 -22.91
C PRO A 310 9.34 -0.39 -21.79
N CYS A 311 8.84 0.74 -21.29
CA CYS A 311 7.92 0.83 -20.20
C CYS A 311 6.63 0.05 -20.50
N PHE A 312 6.19 -0.66 -19.47
CA PHE A 312 4.95 -1.40 -19.23
C PHE A 312 3.63 -0.68 -19.64
N LEU A 313 3.41 -0.28 -20.89
CA LEU A 313 2.08 -0.04 -21.49
C LEU A 313 2.12 0.26 -23.00
N ASP A 314 1.05 -0.20 -23.68
CA ASP A 314 0.53 0.21 -24.98
C ASP A 314 1.56 0.41 -26.10
N ALA A 315 1.95 -0.70 -26.73
CA ALA A 315 2.38 -0.64 -28.12
C ALA A 315 1.24 -0.01 -28.94
N PRO A 316 1.47 1.11 -29.65
CA PRO A 316 0.43 1.74 -30.45
C PRO A 316 0.06 0.81 -31.60
N GLY A 317 -1.05 0.09 -31.49
CA GLY A 317 -1.62 -0.61 -32.65
C GLY A 317 -2.49 -1.84 -32.46
N GLN A 318 -2.61 -2.48 -31.27
CA GLN A 318 -3.44 -3.69 -31.16
C GLN A 318 -4.17 -3.80 -29.81
N GLY A 319 -5.47 -3.52 -29.82
CA GLY A 319 -6.40 -3.87 -28.74
C GLY A 319 -6.79 -2.72 -27.80
N PRO A 320 -7.86 -2.91 -26.99
CA PRO A 320 -8.20 -1.98 -25.92
C PRO A 320 -7.06 -1.92 -24.90
N PRO A 321 -6.86 -0.78 -24.20
CA PRO A 321 -5.75 -0.63 -23.25
C PRO A 321 -5.76 -1.77 -22.24
N PHE A 322 -4.58 -2.22 -21.82
CA PHE A 322 -4.42 -3.37 -20.94
C PHE A 322 -5.33 -3.30 -19.69
N PHE A 323 -5.58 -2.09 -19.20
CA PHE A 323 -6.42 -1.79 -18.05
C PHE A 323 -7.79 -1.17 -18.43
N ALA A 324 -8.38 -1.48 -19.59
CA ALA A 324 -9.68 -0.90 -19.98
C ALA A 324 -10.86 -1.36 -19.10
N ASP A 325 -10.82 -2.61 -18.62
CA ASP A 325 -11.84 -3.24 -17.78
C ASP A 325 -11.18 -4.09 -16.69
N PHE A 326 -11.92 -4.59 -15.70
CA PHE A 326 -11.46 -5.68 -14.84
C PHE A 326 -11.79 -7.04 -15.44
N ARG A 327 -10.78 -7.89 -15.69
CA ARG A 327 -10.96 -9.23 -16.26
C ARG A 327 -10.23 -10.31 -15.48
N GLU A 328 -10.83 -11.49 -15.48
CA GLU A 328 -10.24 -12.72 -14.97
C GLU A 328 -9.63 -13.48 -16.15
N LEU A 329 -8.40 -13.98 -15.98
CA LEU A 329 -7.66 -14.70 -17.02
C LEU A 329 -7.04 -15.96 -16.43
N ASP A 330 -7.32 -17.09 -17.07
CA ASP A 330 -6.59 -18.35 -16.87
C ASP A 330 -5.49 -18.45 -17.90
N LEU A 331 -4.25 -18.58 -17.43
CA LEU A 331 -3.05 -18.67 -18.25
C LEU A 331 -2.49 -20.09 -18.16
N GLU A 332 -2.08 -20.63 -19.31
CA GLU A 332 -1.55 -22.00 -19.39
C GLU A 332 -0.08 -22.06 -18.97
N GLY A 333 0.70 -21.01 -19.28
CA GLY A 333 2.12 -20.93 -18.98
C GLY A 333 2.56 -19.64 -18.28
N PHE A 334 3.71 -19.72 -17.61
CA PHE A 334 4.36 -18.54 -17.02
C PHE A 334 4.85 -17.55 -18.08
N GLU A 335 5.08 -18.01 -19.32
CA GLU A 335 5.43 -17.16 -20.46
C GLU A 335 4.27 -16.24 -20.85
N ASP A 336 3.03 -16.75 -20.82
CA ASP A 336 1.84 -15.94 -21.08
C ASP A 336 1.68 -14.86 -20.01
N ALA A 337 1.90 -15.22 -18.74
CA ALA A 337 1.87 -14.29 -17.62
C ALA A 337 2.97 -13.22 -17.75
N ALA A 338 4.19 -13.61 -18.12
CA ALA A 338 5.30 -12.71 -18.33
C ALA A 338 5.06 -11.75 -19.49
N ALA A 339 4.58 -12.25 -20.63
CA ALA A 339 4.22 -11.44 -21.79
C ALA A 339 3.09 -10.45 -21.46
N LEU A 340 2.07 -10.91 -20.74
CA LEU A 340 0.94 -10.10 -20.31
C LEU A 340 1.39 -9.00 -19.32
N LEU A 341 2.27 -9.34 -18.39
CA LEU A 341 2.82 -8.42 -17.40
C LEU A 341 4.08 -7.70 -17.90
N GLY A 342 4.45 -7.75 -19.18
CA GLY A 342 5.63 -7.05 -19.71
C GLY A 342 6.93 -7.30 -18.92
N CYS A 343 7.09 -8.49 -18.33
CA CYS A 343 8.24 -8.84 -17.49
C CYS A 343 8.91 -10.12 -17.97
N SER A 344 9.99 -10.55 -17.31
CA SER A 344 10.69 -11.79 -17.69
C SER A 344 10.02 -13.03 -17.10
N THR A 345 10.02 -14.15 -17.83
CA THR A 345 9.54 -15.45 -17.31
C THR A 345 10.27 -15.85 -16.03
N ALA A 346 11.56 -15.50 -15.90
CA ALA A 346 12.35 -15.75 -14.70
C ALA A 346 11.76 -15.03 -13.47
N GLN A 347 11.31 -13.79 -13.64
CA GLN A 347 10.68 -13.00 -12.58
C GLN A 347 9.31 -13.59 -12.18
N VAL A 348 8.52 -14.06 -13.15
CA VAL A 348 7.25 -14.77 -12.83
C VAL A 348 7.52 -16.08 -12.09
N LEU A 349 8.55 -16.83 -12.48
CA LEU A 349 8.97 -18.06 -11.79
C LEU A 349 9.47 -17.76 -10.37
N GLU A 350 10.13 -16.63 -10.15
CA GLU A 350 10.52 -16.16 -8.82
C GLU A 350 9.29 -15.87 -7.97
N TRP A 351 8.31 -15.15 -8.51
CA TRP A 351 7.04 -14.91 -7.82
C TRP A 351 6.27 -16.19 -7.51
N ALA A 352 6.37 -17.21 -8.36
CA ALA A 352 5.82 -18.55 -8.11
C ALA A 352 6.62 -19.36 -7.08
N GLY A 353 7.76 -18.87 -6.59
CA GLY A 353 8.65 -19.62 -5.69
C GLY A 353 9.43 -20.75 -6.38
N LEU A 354 9.42 -20.80 -7.70
CA LEU A 354 10.04 -21.85 -8.52
C LEU A 354 11.46 -21.49 -8.99
N ALA A 355 11.92 -20.25 -8.77
CA ALA A 355 13.26 -19.81 -9.18
C ALA A 355 14.41 -20.40 -8.36
N ARG A 356 14.14 -21.19 -7.30
CA ARG A 356 15.19 -21.81 -6.47
C ARG A 356 15.65 -23.14 -7.06
N GLY A 357 16.58 -23.02 -8.01
CA GLY A 357 17.32 -24.14 -8.58
C GLY A 357 18.65 -23.68 -9.15
N ARG A 358 19.54 -23.17 -8.28
CA ARG A 358 21.00 -23.16 -8.47
C ARG A 358 21.68 -23.25 -7.12
#